data_AF-A0A969QDY1-F1
#
_entry.id   AF-A0A969QDY1-F1
#
_cell.length_a   1.000
_cell.length_b   1.000
_cell.length_c   1.000
_cell.angle_alpha   90.00
_cell.angle_beta   90.00
_cell.angle_gamma   90.00
#
_symmetry.space_group_name_H-M   'P 1'
#
loop_
_entity.id
_entity.type
_entity.pdbx_description
1 polymer ?
#
loop_
_entity_poly.entity_id
_entity_poly.type
_entity_poly.pdbx_seq_one_letter_code
_entity_poly.pdbx_strand_id
1 'polypeptide(L)'
;MSKFPIYRVSGTQDLIIQDNVTGVVDKGWDEIPNLGRCLVKFGDDLFNEVWKEKIASELAASLGIPTANYEFGELADGQKVILSPSYLHENWVERSGKLCLIDDLQNLYTIENVFNTIEPSAISYYPDIILPPNIKSSSDFIYWLSII
;
A
#
# COMPACT_ATOMS: atom_id res chain seq x y z
N MET A 1 -17.65 -20.00 9.04
CA MET A 1 -17.11 -19.33 7.84
C MET A 1 -15.68 -18.89 8.16
N SER A 2 -14.76 -18.93 7.18
CA SER A 2 -13.38 -18.45 7.38
C SER A 2 -13.38 -16.96 7.72
N LYS A 3 -12.50 -16.53 8.62
CA LYS A 3 -12.31 -15.10 8.95
C LYS A 3 -11.80 -14.29 7.75
N PHE A 4 -11.08 -14.94 6.84
CA PHE A 4 -10.53 -14.34 5.63
C PHE A 4 -11.01 -15.14 4.41
N PRO A 5 -11.91 -14.58 3.59
CA PRO A 5 -12.35 -15.23 2.36
C PRO A 5 -11.19 -15.30 1.34
N ILE A 6 -11.23 -16.31 0.47
CA ILE A 6 -10.33 -16.44 -0.68
C ILE A 6 -11.17 -16.24 -1.93
N TYR A 7 -10.84 -15.21 -2.71
CA TYR A 7 -11.54 -14.86 -3.94
C TYR A 7 -10.95 -15.63 -5.13
N ARG A 8 -11.81 -16.00 -6.08
CA ARG A 8 -11.36 -16.60 -7.33
C ARG A 8 -10.95 -15.49 -8.29
N VAL A 9 -9.78 -15.64 -8.88
CA VAL A 9 -9.21 -14.69 -9.84
C VAL A 9 -9.13 -15.39 -11.19
N SER A 10 -9.69 -14.76 -12.23
CA SER A 10 -9.73 -15.35 -13.56
C SER A 10 -8.42 -15.15 -14.33
N GLY A 11 -7.62 -14.17 -13.91
CA GLY A 11 -6.31 -13.82 -14.45
C GLY A 11 -6.01 -12.35 -14.13
N THR A 12 -5.15 -11.72 -14.91
CA THR A 12 -5.01 -10.25 -14.92
C THR A 12 -5.28 -9.75 -16.31
N GLN A 13 -6.22 -8.81 -16.45
CA GLN A 13 -6.58 -8.21 -17.74
C GLN A 13 -5.50 -7.23 -18.20
N ASP A 14 -4.97 -6.45 -17.24
CA ASP A 14 -3.92 -5.45 -17.50
C ASP A 14 -2.63 -5.85 -16.80
N LEU A 15 -1.79 -6.67 -17.44
CA LEU A 15 -0.48 -7.05 -16.92
C LEU A 15 0.44 -5.83 -16.82
N ILE A 16 0.95 -5.56 -15.62
CA ILE A 16 1.98 -4.58 -15.32
C ILE A 16 3.26 -5.36 -15.03
N ILE A 17 4.07 -5.57 -16.07
CA ILE A 17 5.41 -6.12 -15.94
C ILE A 17 6.34 -4.96 -15.59
N GLN A 18 6.86 -4.93 -14.36
CA GLN A 18 7.81 -3.92 -13.93
C GLN A 18 9.20 -4.56 -13.86
N ASP A 19 9.99 -4.43 -14.93
CA ASP A 19 11.37 -4.93 -14.97
C ASP A 19 12.37 -3.79 -14.85
N ASN A 20 13.26 -3.93 -13.86
CA ASN A 20 14.72 -4.01 -14.03
C ASN A 20 15.37 -3.65 -12.68
N VAL A 21 16.11 -4.61 -12.11
CA VAL A 21 17.13 -4.52 -11.03
C VAL A 21 16.83 -5.25 -9.70
N THR A 22 15.59 -5.52 -9.26
CA THR A 22 15.35 -6.00 -7.86
C THR A 22 14.39 -7.19 -7.64
N GLY A 23 14.00 -7.94 -8.67
CA GLY A 23 13.07 -9.07 -8.53
C GLY A 23 11.66 -8.67 -8.93
N VAL A 24 11.19 -9.31 -10.00
CA VAL A 24 9.91 -9.03 -10.66
C VAL A 24 8.79 -9.64 -9.83
N VAL A 25 7.95 -8.81 -9.23
CA VAL A 25 6.62 -9.24 -8.80
C VAL A 25 5.67 -8.82 -9.90
N ASP A 26 5.25 -9.79 -10.71
CA ASP A 26 4.17 -9.58 -11.68
C ASP A 26 2.96 -9.03 -10.91
N LYS A 27 2.35 -7.98 -11.43
CA LYS A 27 1.10 -7.43 -10.90
C LYS A 27 0.22 -7.03 -12.08
N GLY A 28 -1.09 -7.00 -11.87
CA GLY A 28 -2.00 -6.55 -12.91
C GLY A 28 -3.37 -6.20 -12.36
N TRP A 29 -4.20 -5.56 -13.17
CA TRP A 29 -5.57 -5.23 -12.76
C TRP A 29 -6.56 -6.29 -13.23
N ASP A 30 -7.55 -6.58 -12.38
CA ASP A 30 -8.72 -7.40 -12.72
C ASP A 30 -9.97 -6.91 -11.97
N GLU A 31 -11.14 -7.27 -12.50
CA GLU A 31 -12.43 -7.01 -11.85
C GLU A 31 -12.85 -8.24 -11.04
N ILE A 32 -12.87 -8.10 -9.71
CA ILE A 32 -13.16 -9.20 -8.80
C ILE A 32 -14.61 -9.09 -8.32
N PRO A 33 -15.44 -10.15 -8.46
CA PRO A 33 -16.82 -10.13 -8.00
C PRO A 33 -16.94 -9.69 -6.53
N ASN A 34 -17.75 -8.67 -6.27
CA ASN A 34 -17.99 -8.05 -4.96
C ASN A 34 -16.84 -7.22 -4.36
N LEU A 35 -15.65 -7.22 -4.96
CA LEU A 35 -14.54 -6.32 -4.58
C LEU A 35 -14.31 -5.19 -5.59
N GLY A 36 -14.81 -5.36 -6.83
CA GLY A 36 -14.60 -4.43 -7.93
C GLY A 36 -13.16 -4.49 -8.46
N ARG A 37 -12.70 -3.37 -9.02
CA ARG A 37 -11.36 -3.26 -9.61
C ARG A 37 -10.27 -3.47 -8.57
N CYS A 38 -9.46 -4.51 -8.74
CA CYS A 38 -8.39 -4.88 -7.81
C CYS A 38 -7.04 -4.94 -8.53
N LEU A 39 -6.00 -4.47 -7.86
CA LEU A 39 -4.62 -4.78 -8.22
C LEU A 39 -4.31 -6.17 -7.67
N VAL A 40 -4.09 -7.12 -8.58
CA VAL A 40 -3.63 -8.47 -8.30
C VAL A 40 -2.11 -8.44 -8.22
N LYS A 41 -1.55 -8.77 -7.06
CA LYS A 41 -0.09 -8.95 -6.89
C LYS A 41 0.20 -10.43 -6.71
N PHE A 42 1.13 -10.94 -7.50
CA PHE A 42 1.50 -12.35 -7.46
C PHE A 42 2.52 -12.55 -6.33
N GLY A 43 2.24 -13.46 -5.41
CA GLY A 43 3.22 -13.84 -4.41
C GLY A 43 4.26 -14.78 -5.01
N ASP A 44 5.51 -14.64 -4.60
CA ASP A 44 6.43 -15.76 -4.71
C ASP A 44 6.08 -16.75 -3.60
N ASP A 45 5.60 -17.94 -3.97
CA ASP A 45 5.14 -18.98 -3.02
C ASP A 45 6.26 -19.39 -2.03
N LEU A 46 7.52 -19.08 -2.35
CA LEU A 46 8.68 -19.34 -1.51
C LEU A 46 8.77 -18.46 -0.25
N PHE A 47 8.10 -17.30 -0.17
CA PHE A 47 8.36 -16.30 0.87
C PHE A 47 7.16 -15.77 1.68
N ASN A 48 5.97 -16.38 1.57
CA ASN A 48 4.76 -15.99 2.31
C ASN A 48 4.33 -14.51 2.10
N GLU A 49 4.71 -13.88 0.98
CA GLU A 49 4.50 -12.45 0.72
C GLU A 49 3.02 -12.03 0.80
N VAL A 50 2.12 -12.89 0.30
CA VAL A 50 0.66 -12.67 0.36
C VAL A 50 0.18 -12.51 1.82
N TRP A 51 0.69 -13.34 2.74
CA TRP A 51 0.34 -13.25 4.15
C TRP A 51 0.92 -11.99 4.82
N LYS A 52 2.13 -11.58 4.45
CA LYS A 52 2.76 -10.37 5.01
C LYS A 52 1.90 -9.13 4.73
N GLU A 53 1.46 -8.95 3.49
CA GLU A 53 0.61 -7.83 3.08
C GLU A 53 -0.75 -7.86 3.80
N LYS A 54 -1.40 -9.03 3.89
CA LYS A 54 -2.68 -9.14 4.63
C LYS A 54 -2.50 -8.83 6.11
N ILE A 55 -1.47 -9.35 6.77
CA ILE A 55 -1.24 -9.10 8.19
C ILE A 55 -0.91 -7.62 8.45
N ALA A 56 -0.04 -7.03 7.62
CA ALA A 56 0.34 -5.62 7.76
C ALA A 56 -0.86 -4.68 7.59
N SER A 57 -1.74 -4.95 6.61
CA SER A 57 -2.94 -4.15 6.39
C SER A 57 -3.98 -4.31 7.50
N GLU A 58 -4.23 -5.52 7.98
CA GLU A 58 -5.12 -5.78 9.12
C GLU A 58 -4.59 -5.11 10.40
N LEU A 59 -3.27 -5.13 10.62
CA LEU A 59 -2.64 -4.44 11.74
C LEU A 59 -2.81 -2.92 11.63
N ALA A 60 -2.50 -2.33 10.47
CA ALA A 60 -2.68 -0.90 10.24
C ALA A 60 -4.15 -0.47 10.42
N ALA A 61 -5.10 -1.25 9.91
CA ALA A 61 -6.52 -1.02 10.13
C ALA A 61 -6.91 -1.09 11.62
N SER A 62 -6.36 -2.06 12.36
CA SER A 62 -6.61 -2.19 13.81
C SER A 62 -6.06 -1.01 14.63
N LEU A 63 -5.05 -0.33 14.10
CA LEU A 63 -4.44 0.88 14.67
C LEU A 63 -5.13 2.17 14.19
N GLY A 64 -6.14 2.08 13.33
CA GLY A 64 -6.83 3.25 12.75
C GLY A 64 -5.98 4.03 11.74
N ILE A 65 -4.94 3.41 11.19
CA ILE A 65 -4.07 4.04 10.18
C ILE A 65 -4.72 3.85 8.81
N PRO A 66 -4.98 4.93 8.04
CA PRO A 66 -5.47 4.81 6.67
C PRO A 66 -4.49 3.97 5.84
N THR A 67 -4.98 2.86 5.31
CA THR A 67 -4.17 1.91 4.54
C THR A 67 -4.99 1.34 3.40
N ALA A 68 -4.31 0.82 2.38
CA ALA A 68 -4.96 -0.02 1.38
C ALA A 68 -5.43 -1.32 2.03
N ASN A 69 -6.63 -1.76 1.67
CA ASN A 69 -7.15 -3.07 2.07
C ASN A 69 -6.55 -4.15 1.17
N TYR A 70 -6.36 -5.33 1.74
CA TYR A 70 -5.85 -6.48 1.00
C TYR A 70 -6.71 -7.71 1.28
N GLU A 71 -6.97 -8.52 0.26
CA GLU A 71 -7.74 -9.77 0.36
C GLU A 71 -7.01 -10.92 -0.33
N PHE A 72 -7.25 -12.15 0.13
CA PHE A 72 -6.64 -13.32 -0.49
C PHE A 72 -7.31 -13.65 -1.82
N GLY A 73 -6.51 -13.97 -2.84
CA GLY A 73 -6.97 -14.52 -4.10
C GLY A 73 -6.34 -15.86 -4.43
N GLU A 74 -6.99 -16.61 -5.31
CA GLU A 74 -6.47 -17.85 -5.87
C GLU A 74 -6.82 -17.93 -7.36
N LEU A 75 -5.81 -18.19 -8.19
CA LEU A 75 -5.95 -18.44 -9.62
C LEU A 75 -6.47 -19.86 -9.91
N ALA A 76 -6.81 -20.13 -11.17
CA ALA A 76 -7.36 -21.44 -11.58
C ALA A 76 -6.36 -22.60 -11.39
N ASP A 77 -5.07 -22.32 -11.44
CA ASP A 77 -3.97 -23.28 -11.23
C ASP A 77 -3.62 -23.47 -9.73
N GLY A 78 -4.30 -22.74 -8.83
CA GLY A 78 -4.08 -22.80 -7.39
C GLY A 78 -3.04 -21.82 -6.85
N GLN A 79 -2.39 -21.02 -7.71
CA GLN A 79 -1.44 -20.01 -7.28
C GLN A 79 -2.13 -18.98 -6.38
N LYS A 80 -1.46 -18.63 -5.26
CA LYS A 80 -1.94 -17.65 -4.30
C LYS A 80 -1.52 -16.24 -4.70
N VAL A 81 -2.46 -15.32 -4.63
CA VAL A 81 -2.25 -13.90 -4.93
C VAL A 81 -2.83 -13.04 -3.83
N ILE A 82 -2.35 -11.80 -3.71
CA ILE A 82 -3.00 -10.79 -2.87
C ILE A 82 -3.72 -9.78 -3.76
N LEU A 83 -4.95 -9.44 -3.38
CA LEU A 83 -5.81 -8.49 -4.07
C LEU A 83 -5.83 -7.20 -3.28
N SER A 84 -5.53 -6.08 -3.94
CA SER A 84 -5.71 -4.74 -3.37
C SER A 84 -6.85 -4.06 -4.12
N PRO A 85 -8.07 -3.98 -3.56
CA PRO A 85 -9.14 -3.17 -4.13
C PRO A 85 -8.65 -1.74 -4.39
N SER A 86 -9.03 -1.18 -5.55
CA SER A 86 -8.67 0.18 -5.94
C SER A 86 -9.25 1.16 -4.92
N TYR A 87 -8.37 1.91 -4.27
CA TYR A 87 -8.77 3.04 -3.42
C TYR A 87 -8.90 4.35 -4.21
N LEU A 88 -8.50 4.37 -5.48
CA LEU A 88 -8.58 5.56 -6.32
C LEU A 88 -10.00 5.75 -6.83
N HIS A 89 -10.52 6.97 -6.64
CA HIS A 89 -11.75 7.40 -7.27
C HIS A 89 -11.59 7.57 -8.78
N GLU A 90 -12.72 7.58 -9.49
CA GLU A 90 -12.75 7.87 -10.92
C GLU A 90 -12.07 9.22 -11.20
N ASN A 91 -11.13 9.24 -12.14
CA ASN A 91 -10.29 10.39 -12.53
C ASN A 91 -9.20 10.81 -11.52
N TRP A 92 -8.94 10.05 -10.48
CA TRP A 92 -7.81 10.30 -9.60
C TRP A 92 -6.55 9.61 -10.11
N VAL A 93 -5.40 10.27 -9.92
CA VAL A 93 -4.09 9.73 -10.27
C VAL A 93 -3.26 9.65 -8.99
N GLU A 94 -2.83 8.44 -8.64
CA GLU A 94 -1.85 8.25 -7.57
C GLU A 94 -0.52 8.90 -7.99
N ARG A 95 0.06 9.69 -7.09
CA ARG A 95 1.45 10.13 -7.20
C ARG A 95 2.22 9.54 -6.05
N SER A 96 3.07 8.55 -6.36
CA SER A 96 3.92 7.93 -5.34
C SER A 96 4.84 8.96 -4.69
N GLY A 97 5.15 8.77 -3.40
CA GLY A 97 6.06 9.66 -2.68
C GLY A 97 7.43 9.81 -3.36
N LYS A 98 7.91 8.77 -4.05
CA LYS A 98 9.12 8.81 -4.88
C LYS A 98 9.08 9.91 -5.94
N LEU A 99 7.95 10.06 -6.62
CA LEU A 99 7.77 11.09 -7.65
C LEU A 99 7.60 12.48 -7.05
N CYS A 100 7.18 12.55 -5.78
CA CYS A 100 7.08 13.80 -5.05
C CYS A 100 8.43 14.28 -4.54
N LEU A 101 9.41 13.38 -4.31
CA LEU A 101 10.77 13.75 -3.90
C LEU A 101 11.39 14.64 -4.97
N ILE A 102 11.56 15.92 -4.64
CA ILE A 102 12.28 16.89 -5.47
C ILE A 102 13.76 16.78 -5.10
N ASP A 103 14.46 15.83 -5.71
CA ASP A 103 15.92 15.77 -5.58
C ASP A 103 16.55 15.51 -6.95
N ASP A 104 17.22 16.55 -7.47
CA ASP A 104 18.03 16.48 -8.69
C ASP A 104 19.25 15.53 -8.56
N LEU A 105 19.53 15.03 -7.34
CA LEU A 105 20.70 14.23 -6.98
C LEU A 105 20.37 12.81 -6.50
N GLN A 106 19.59 12.06 -7.30
CA GLN A 106 19.50 10.59 -7.30
C GLN A 106 18.62 9.90 -6.24
N ASN A 107 17.36 10.31 -6.04
CA ASN A 107 16.36 9.47 -5.34
C ASN A 107 16.83 8.90 -3.97
N LEU A 108 17.64 9.65 -3.21
CA LEU A 108 18.10 9.18 -1.90
C LEU A 108 16.98 9.37 -0.89
N TYR A 109 16.42 8.26 -0.40
CA TYR A 109 15.43 8.22 0.68
C TYR A 109 16.08 8.51 2.04
N THR A 110 16.69 9.68 2.20
CA THR A 110 17.12 10.17 3.52
C THR A 110 15.91 10.78 4.24
N ILE A 111 15.95 10.71 5.57
CA ILE A 111 14.98 11.37 6.46
C ILE A 111 14.85 12.86 6.06
N GLU A 112 15.99 13.54 5.91
CA GLU A 112 16.05 14.97 5.54
C GLU A 112 15.38 15.26 4.19
N ASN A 113 15.64 14.47 3.15
CA ASN A 113 15.06 14.68 1.82
C ASN A 113 13.53 14.49 1.81
N VAL A 114 13.03 13.49 2.55
CA VAL A 114 11.58 13.27 2.70
C VAL A 114 10.94 14.46 3.39
N PHE A 115 11.56 15.01 4.45
CA PHE A 115 11.00 16.17 5.15
C PHE A 115 11.07 17.47 4.35
N ASN A 116 12.16 17.70 3.61
CA ASN A 116 12.28 18.88 2.74
C ASN A 116 11.26 18.87 1.60
N THR A 117 10.80 17.68 1.19
CA THR A 117 9.78 17.51 0.15
C THR A 117 8.36 17.79 0.65
N ILE A 118 8.09 17.53 1.93
CA ILE A 118 6.75 17.72 2.50
C ILE A 118 6.60 19.20 2.87
N GLU A 119 5.76 19.94 2.12
CA GLU A 119 5.44 21.32 2.46
C GLU A 119 4.66 21.34 3.80
N PRO A 120 5.17 21.99 4.87
CA PRO A 120 4.53 21.93 6.20
C PRO A 120 3.10 22.49 6.22
N SER A 121 2.77 23.38 5.28
CA SER A 121 1.45 24.00 5.09
C SER A 121 0.42 23.06 4.42
N ALA A 122 0.86 21.99 3.77
CA ALA A 122 0.01 21.09 2.99
C ALA A 122 -0.47 19.86 3.78
N ILE A 123 -0.05 19.72 5.05
CA ILE A 123 -0.45 18.63 5.92
C ILE A 123 -1.85 18.93 6.47
N SER A 124 -2.86 18.46 5.75
CA SER A 124 -4.24 18.44 6.26
C SER A 124 -4.38 17.25 7.21
N TYR A 125 -4.52 17.52 8.50
CA TYR A 125 -4.92 16.49 9.46
C TYR A 125 -6.35 16.05 9.13
N TYR A 126 -6.60 14.73 9.08
CA TYR A 126 -7.97 14.24 9.11
C TYR A 126 -8.62 14.78 10.40
N PRO A 127 -9.79 15.44 10.32
CA PRO A 127 -10.37 16.17 11.45
C PRO A 127 -10.64 15.29 12.68
N ASP A 128 -10.70 13.97 12.50
CA ASP A 128 -11.04 12.99 13.54
C ASP A 128 -9.84 12.17 14.05
N ILE A 129 -8.61 12.44 13.59
CA ILE A 129 -7.43 11.78 14.16
C ILE A 129 -7.15 12.37 15.55
N ILE A 130 -7.35 11.55 16.59
CA ILE A 130 -6.92 11.86 17.95
C ILE A 130 -5.43 11.52 18.06
N LEU A 131 -4.59 12.53 17.89
CA LEU A 131 -3.16 12.39 18.16
C LEU A 131 -2.93 12.27 19.69
N PRO A 132 -1.93 11.48 20.13
CA PRO A 132 -1.44 11.55 21.50
C PRO A 132 -1.20 13.00 21.94
N PRO A 133 -1.45 13.35 23.22
CA PRO A 133 -1.46 14.75 23.71
C PRO A 133 -0.13 15.50 23.53
N ASN A 134 0.93 14.79 23.15
CA ASN A 134 2.29 15.29 23.01
C ASN A 134 2.62 15.66 21.55
N ILE A 135 1.73 15.34 20.60
CA ILE A 135 1.96 15.53 19.16
C ILE A 135 1.22 16.78 18.70
N LYS A 136 1.95 17.87 18.50
CA LYS A 136 1.42 19.19 18.11
C LYS A 136 1.85 19.59 16.69
N SER A 137 2.80 18.87 16.12
CA SER A 137 3.31 19.08 14.77
C SER A 137 3.73 17.76 14.13
N SER A 138 4.02 17.80 12.84
CA SER A 138 4.58 16.67 12.09
C SER A 138 5.95 16.23 12.64
N SER A 139 6.71 17.13 13.27
CA SER A 139 7.98 16.76 13.91
C SER A 139 7.76 15.89 15.15
N ASP A 140 6.72 16.19 15.93
CA ASP A 140 6.40 15.45 17.16
C ASP A 140 5.94 14.01 16.84
N PHE A 141 5.29 13.83 15.69
CA PHE A 141 4.85 12.51 15.22
C PHE A 141 6.02 11.56 14.91
N ILE A 142 7.13 12.10 14.40
CA ILE A 142 8.35 11.34 14.06
C ILE A 142 9.10 10.92 15.32
N TYR A 143 9.21 11.82 16.30
CA TYR A 143 9.82 11.46 17.58
C TYR A 143 9.00 10.40 18.31
N TRP A 144 7.67 10.39 18.16
CA TRP A 144 6.84 9.34 18.73
C TRP A 144 7.08 7.98 18.06
N LEU A 145 7.14 7.92 16.71
CA LEU A 145 7.39 6.69 15.96
C LEU A 145 8.80 6.09 16.14
N SER A 146 9.79 6.89 16.56
CA SER A 146 11.18 6.43 16.76
C SER A 146 11.48 5.91 18.17
N ILE A 147 10.48 5.90 19.05
CA ILE A 147 10.59 5.41 20.45
C ILE A 147 9.71 4.15 20.67
N ILE A 148 9.12 3.60 19.60
CA ILE A 148 8.44 2.29 19.57
C ILE A 148 9.38 1.27 18.93
#